data_AF-A0A261BYD4-F1
#
_entry.id   AF-A0A261BYD4-F1
#
_cell.length_a   1.000
_cell.length_b   1.000
_cell.length_c   1.000
_cell.angle_alpha   90.00
_cell.angle_beta   90.00
_cell.angle_gamma   90.00
#
_symmetry.space_group_name_H-M   'P 1'
#
loop_
_entity.id
_entity.type
_entity.pdbx_description
1 polymer ?
#
loop_
_entity_poly.entity_id
_entity_poly.type
_entity_poly.pdbx_seq_one_letter_code
_entity_poly.pdbx_strand_id
1 'polypeptide(L)'
;MLEDQYRSHRDITDWSNGCFYDCKLTNCTDMNNTLHTSLDPKPSKTFSKLFNPLVMIDTCLVTDTNDRIQYYEKTMTSDTATEPNNTYCNYGEAELVMKHYERLLSMSIPPQDIAIITPYKGQRGA
;
A
#
# COMPACT_ATOMS: atom_id res chain seq x y z
N MET A 1 -21.31 -7.03 -18.48
CA MET A 1 -20.13 -6.84 -17.62
C MET A 1 -19.11 -7.88 -18.06
N LEU A 2 -17.82 -7.55 -18.15
CA LEU A 2 -16.79 -8.57 -18.34
C LEU A 2 -16.59 -9.28 -17.00
N GLU A 3 -16.51 -10.61 -17.03
CA GLU A 3 -16.48 -11.43 -15.82
C GLU A 3 -15.06 -11.91 -15.48
N ASP A 4 -14.13 -11.89 -16.42
CA ASP A 4 -12.76 -12.34 -16.19
C ASP A 4 -11.82 -11.16 -15.87
N GLN A 5 -10.99 -11.30 -14.83
CA GLN A 5 -9.93 -10.35 -14.51
C GLN A 5 -8.54 -11.00 -14.60
N TYR A 6 -7.60 -10.27 -15.20
CA TYR A 6 -6.26 -10.74 -15.54
C TYR A 6 -5.14 -9.90 -14.90
N ARG A 7 -5.47 -9.06 -13.91
CA ARG A 7 -4.53 -8.09 -13.36
C ARG A 7 -3.96 -8.48 -12.00
N SER A 8 -4.82 -8.83 -11.05
CA SER A 8 -4.44 -8.88 -9.64
C SER A 8 -4.57 -10.29 -9.06
N HIS A 9 -3.64 -10.64 -8.17
CA HIS A 9 -3.72 -11.86 -7.35
C HIS A 9 -5.05 -11.90 -6.57
N ARG A 10 -5.62 -13.09 -6.35
CA ARG A 10 -6.98 -13.22 -5.78
C ARG A 10 -7.12 -12.53 -4.42
N ASP A 11 -6.09 -12.63 -3.56
CA ASP A 11 -6.10 -12.02 -2.24
C ASP A 11 -6.31 -10.49 -2.28
N ILE A 12 -5.99 -9.83 -3.40
CA ILE A 12 -6.26 -8.40 -3.64
C ILE A 12 -7.69 -8.22 -4.18
N THR A 13 -8.11 -9.06 -5.12
CA THR A 13 -9.38 -8.92 -5.86
C THR A 13 -10.60 -9.33 -5.04
N ASP A 14 -10.48 -10.32 -4.15
CA ASP A 14 -11.60 -10.98 -3.47
C ASP A 14 -12.48 -9.98 -2.71
N TRP A 15 -11.88 -9.01 -2.02
CA TRP A 15 -12.62 -7.96 -1.31
C TRP A 15 -13.45 -7.10 -2.28
N SER A 16 -12.83 -6.59 -3.34
CA SER A 16 -13.52 -5.76 -4.33
C SER A 16 -14.63 -6.53 -5.04
N ASN A 17 -14.38 -7.81 -5.35
CA ASN A 17 -15.35 -8.70 -5.99
C ASN A 17 -16.61 -8.89 -5.13
N GLY A 18 -16.42 -9.14 -3.83
CA GLY A 18 -17.53 -9.26 -2.87
C GLY A 18 -18.28 -7.96 -2.63
N CYS A 19 -17.57 -6.82 -2.55
CA CYS A 19 -18.19 -5.54 -2.22
C CYS A 19 -18.93 -4.86 -3.39
N PHE A 20 -18.43 -5.03 -4.63
CA PHE A 20 -18.89 -4.22 -5.75
C PHE A 20 -19.41 -5.02 -6.96
N TYR A 21 -19.18 -6.32 -6.99
CA TYR A 21 -19.40 -7.14 -8.19
C TYR A 21 -20.21 -8.42 -7.93
N ASP A 22 -20.88 -8.54 -6.78
CA ASP A 22 -21.68 -9.72 -6.38
C ASP A 22 -20.91 -11.05 -6.51
N CYS A 23 -19.59 -11.04 -6.30
CA CYS A 23 -18.71 -12.20 -6.50
C CYS A 23 -18.71 -12.75 -7.95
N LYS A 24 -19.06 -11.94 -8.96
CA LYS A 24 -19.13 -12.37 -10.37
C LYS A 24 -17.80 -12.33 -11.12
N LEU A 25 -16.74 -11.74 -10.54
CA LEU A 25 -15.43 -11.73 -11.19
C LEU A 25 -14.71 -13.08 -11.00
N THR A 26 -14.29 -13.70 -12.11
CA THR A 26 -13.39 -14.85 -12.16
C THR A 26 -11.95 -14.37 -12.21
N ASN A 27 -11.09 -14.97 -11.38
CA ASN A 27 -9.66 -14.69 -11.41
C ASN A 27 -8.96 -15.59 -12.44
N CYS A 28 -8.32 -14.99 -13.44
CA CYS A 28 -7.56 -15.69 -14.48
C CYS A 28 -6.04 -15.44 -14.40
N THR A 29 -5.54 -14.92 -13.27
CA THR A 29 -4.11 -14.72 -13.01
C THR A 29 -3.44 -16.00 -12.49
N ASP A 30 -2.14 -16.13 -12.72
CA ASP A 30 -1.35 -17.19 -12.08
C ASP A 30 -1.16 -16.89 -10.60
N MET A 31 -1.73 -17.74 -9.75
CA MET A 31 -1.65 -17.64 -8.30
C MET A 31 -0.23 -17.83 -7.76
N ASN A 32 0.66 -18.41 -8.56
CA ASN A 32 2.07 -18.54 -8.22
C ASN A 32 2.89 -17.33 -8.64
N ASN A 33 2.32 -16.30 -9.27
CA ASN A 33 3.03 -15.08 -9.59
C ASN A 33 2.95 -14.11 -8.40
N THR A 34 3.83 -14.30 -7.42
CA THR A 34 3.92 -13.49 -6.20
C THR A 34 5.33 -12.98 -6.01
N LEU A 35 5.55 -11.98 -5.15
CA LEU A 35 6.90 -11.54 -4.83
C LEU A 35 7.76 -12.67 -4.24
N HIS A 36 7.17 -13.57 -3.45
CA HIS A 36 7.86 -14.73 -2.86
C HIS A 36 8.44 -15.69 -3.90
N THR A 37 7.72 -15.92 -4.98
CA THR A 37 8.07 -16.90 -6.01
C THR A 37 8.87 -16.26 -7.15
N SER A 38 8.51 -15.04 -7.55
CA SER A 38 9.13 -14.34 -8.68
C SER A 38 10.50 -13.75 -8.33
N LEU A 39 10.73 -13.40 -7.06
CA LEU A 39 11.96 -12.74 -6.62
C LEU A 39 12.77 -13.53 -5.58
N ASP A 40 12.21 -14.61 -5.02
CA ASP A 40 12.79 -15.40 -3.91
C ASP A 40 13.43 -14.51 -2.81
N PRO A 41 12.67 -13.56 -2.25
CA PRO A 41 13.19 -12.66 -1.25
C PRO A 41 13.59 -13.46 -0.01
N LYS A 42 14.75 -13.13 0.58
CA LYS A 42 15.26 -13.76 1.81
C LYS A 42 15.17 -12.82 3.02
N PRO A 43 13.97 -12.31 3.37
CA PRO A 43 13.83 -11.47 4.55
C PRO A 43 14.04 -12.29 5.82
N SER A 44 14.32 -11.61 6.93
CA SER A 44 14.24 -12.28 8.23
C SER A 44 12.82 -12.81 8.47
N LYS A 45 12.68 -13.87 9.27
CA LYS A 45 11.37 -14.52 9.55
C LYS A 45 10.29 -13.50 9.94
N THR A 46 10.67 -12.48 10.71
CA THR A 46 9.79 -11.40 11.18
C THR A 46 9.15 -10.60 10.04
N PHE A 47 9.86 -10.41 8.92
CA PHE A 47 9.41 -9.57 7.81
C PHE A 47 8.91 -10.35 6.60
N SER A 48 8.89 -11.69 6.67
CA SER A 48 8.41 -12.56 5.58
C SER A 48 7.02 -12.19 5.07
N LYS A 49 6.10 -11.82 5.98
CA LYS A 49 4.72 -11.44 5.61
C LYS A 49 4.62 -10.15 4.81
N LEU A 50 5.64 -9.28 4.83
CA LEU A 50 5.63 -8.01 4.07
C LEU A 50 5.64 -8.22 2.56
N PHE A 51 5.90 -9.45 2.09
CA PHE A 51 5.97 -9.80 0.67
C PHE A 51 4.78 -10.63 0.21
N ASN A 52 3.77 -10.79 1.08
CA ASN A 52 2.50 -11.35 0.67
C ASN A 52 1.81 -10.40 -0.34
N PRO A 53 0.96 -10.92 -1.24
CA PRO A 53 0.25 -10.09 -2.22
C PRO A 53 -0.62 -8.99 -1.60
N LEU A 54 -1.05 -9.17 -0.34
CA LEU A 54 -1.79 -8.19 0.43
C LEU A 54 -1.26 -8.14 1.87
N VAL A 55 -0.99 -6.92 2.35
CA VAL A 55 -0.47 -6.66 3.70
C VAL A 55 -1.12 -5.40 4.24
N MET A 56 -1.46 -5.41 5.54
CA MET A 56 -1.90 -4.21 6.28
C MET A 56 -0.92 -3.94 7.41
N ILE A 57 -0.35 -2.74 7.44
CA ILE A 57 0.46 -2.25 8.55
C ILE A 57 -0.43 -1.31 9.38
N ASP A 58 -0.86 -1.79 10.54
CA ASP A 58 -1.77 -1.04 11.40
C ASP A 58 -1.00 -0.10 12.34
N THR A 59 -1.01 1.20 12.02
CA THR A 59 -0.39 2.25 12.83
C THR A 59 -1.12 2.50 14.16
N CYS A 60 -2.35 2.01 14.33
CA CYS A 60 -3.10 2.13 15.59
C CYS A 60 -2.53 1.24 16.70
N LEU A 61 -1.72 0.23 16.36
CA LEU A 61 -1.05 -0.66 17.33
C LEU A 61 0.11 0.02 18.07
N VAL A 62 0.52 1.22 17.64
CA VAL A 62 1.54 2.02 18.33
C VAL A 62 0.90 2.65 19.57
N THR A 63 1.20 2.06 20.73
CA THR A 63 0.59 2.42 22.02
C THR A 63 1.47 3.31 22.89
N ASP A 64 2.79 3.33 22.66
CA ASP A 64 3.66 4.31 23.30
C ASP A 64 3.26 5.72 22.85
N THR A 65 3.08 6.61 23.83
CA THR A 65 2.53 7.95 23.54
C THR A 65 3.50 8.81 22.74
N ASN A 66 4.80 8.69 22.98
CA ASN A 66 5.80 9.49 22.27
C ASN A 66 5.91 9.02 20.82
N ASP A 67 5.89 7.71 20.60
CA ASP A 67 5.93 7.14 19.26
C ASP A 67 4.62 7.39 18.51
N ARG A 68 3.47 7.36 19.18
CA ARG A 68 2.16 7.55 18.54
C ARG A 68 1.98 8.94 17.91
N ILE A 69 2.63 9.97 18.47
CA ILE A 69 2.53 11.35 17.96
C ILE A 69 2.96 11.45 16.49
N GLN A 70 3.91 10.62 16.04
CA GLN A 70 4.37 10.66 14.64
C GLN A 70 3.31 10.16 13.64
N TYR A 71 2.34 9.36 14.12
CA TYR A 71 1.26 8.78 13.33
C TYR A 71 -0.03 9.59 13.36
N TYR A 72 -0.04 10.77 13.99
CA TYR A 72 -1.17 11.67 13.89
C TYR A 72 -1.16 12.45 12.58
N GLU A 73 -2.35 12.58 12.00
CA GLU A 73 -2.59 13.41 10.84
C GLU A 73 -2.26 14.88 11.15
N LYS A 74 -1.65 15.56 10.18
CA LYS A 74 -1.33 16.98 10.23
C LYS A 74 -1.97 17.67 9.04
N THR A 75 -2.46 18.89 9.29
CA THR A 75 -2.99 19.75 8.24
C THR A 75 -1.87 20.50 7.54
N MET A 76 -1.98 20.61 6.22
CA MET A 76 -1.08 21.31 5.32
C MET A 76 -1.90 22.28 4.47
N THR A 77 -1.36 23.48 4.22
CA THR A 77 -2.02 24.44 3.32
C THR A 77 -1.90 23.98 1.87
N SER A 78 -3.00 24.05 1.11
CA SER A 78 -2.98 23.78 -0.33
C SER A 78 -2.53 25.02 -1.10
N ASP A 79 -1.49 24.90 -1.93
CA ASP A 79 -0.96 26.00 -2.76
C ASP A 79 -1.87 26.36 -3.96
N THR A 80 -3.00 25.66 -4.15
CA THR A 80 -3.90 25.91 -5.29
C THR A 80 -5.07 26.80 -4.88
N ALA A 81 -5.18 27.97 -5.49
CA ALA A 81 -6.23 28.99 -5.24
C ALA A 81 -7.69 28.52 -5.48
N THR A 82 -7.91 27.27 -5.91
CA THR A 82 -9.21 26.74 -6.36
C THR A 82 -9.75 25.58 -5.54
N GLU A 83 -9.05 25.12 -4.51
CA GLU A 83 -9.45 23.97 -3.68
C GLU A 83 -9.54 24.38 -2.19
N PRO A 84 -10.32 23.68 -1.35
CA PRO A 84 -10.36 23.97 0.08
C PRO A 84 -8.94 24.00 0.66
N ASN A 85 -8.66 25.04 1.45
CA ASN A 85 -7.33 25.46 1.89
C ASN A 85 -6.49 24.41 2.62
N ASN A 86 -7.06 23.26 3.00
CA ASN A 86 -6.43 22.27 3.85
C ASN A 86 -6.36 20.91 3.14
N THR A 87 -5.15 20.40 2.98
CA THR A 87 -4.87 18.98 2.70
C THR A 87 -4.21 18.36 3.93
N TYR A 88 -4.07 17.03 3.96
CA TYR A 88 -3.51 16.34 5.10
C TYR A 88 -2.25 15.55 4.76
N CYS A 89 -1.45 15.27 5.78
CA CYS A 89 -0.33 14.34 5.72
C CYS A 89 -0.12 13.61 7.05
N ASN A 90 0.58 12.49 7.01
CA ASN A 90 1.01 11.67 8.15
C ASN A 90 2.47 11.27 7.92
N TYR A 91 3.38 11.84 8.71
CA TYR A 91 4.82 11.61 8.56
C TYR A 91 5.23 10.18 8.97
N GLY A 92 4.61 9.64 10.03
CA GLY A 92 4.88 8.27 10.45
C GLY A 92 4.47 7.25 9.39
N GLU A 93 3.32 7.44 8.74
CA GLU A 93 2.92 6.61 7.61
C GLU A 93 3.85 6.79 6.40
N ALA A 94 4.26 8.03 6.08
CA ALA A 94 5.22 8.29 5.01
C ALA A 94 6.53 7.52 5.22
N GLU A 95 7.08 7.56 6.44
CA GLU A 95 8.31 6.85 6.78
C GLU A 95 8.16 5.33 6.65
N LEU A 96 7.02 4.76 7.08
CA LEU A 96 6.76 3.33 6.92
C LEU A 96 6.66 2.91 5.45
N VAL A 97 5.97 3.71 4.64
CA VAL A 97 5.85 3.47 3.18
C VAL A 97 7.23 3.51 2.54
N MET A 98 8.06 4.52 2.85
CA MET A 98 9.41 4.63 2.29
C MET A 98 10.32 3.48 2.75
N LYS A 99 10.26 3.07 4.01
CA LYS A 99 10.98 1.87 4.50
C LYS A 99 10.54 0.60 3.78
N HIS A 100 9.27 0.47 3.39
CA HIS A 100 8.82 -0.67 2.60
C HIS A 100 9.28 -0.57 1.14
N TYR A 101 9.18 0.60 0.53
CA TYR A 101 9.67 0.89 -0.81
C TYR A 101 11.17 0.55 -0.95
N GLU A 102 12.01 1.01 -0.03
CA GLU A 102 13.46 0.69 -0.03
C GLU A 102 13.74 -0.81 0.06
N ARG A 103 12.92 -1.57 0.81
CA ARG A 103 13.03 -3.03 0.85
C ARG A 103 12.70 -3.66 -0.50
N LEU A 104 11.64 -3.19 -1.17
CA LEU A 104 11.28 -3.64 -2.52
C LEU A 104 12.42 -3.34 -3.52
N LEU A 105 13.03 -2.15 -3.46
CA LEU A 105 14.19 -1.81 -4.28
C LEU A 105 15.41 -2.72 -3.98
N SER A 106 15.66 -3.02 -2.70
CA SER A 106 16.76 -3.93 -2.31
C SER A 106 16.60 -5.34 -2.87
N MET A 107 15.38 -5.71 -3.29
CA MET A 107 15.04 -6.97 -3.96
C MET A 107 15.06 -6.85 -5.48
N SER A 108 15.64 -5.77 -6.01
CA SER A 108 15.75 -5.51 -7.45
C SER A 108 14.41 -5.36 -8.17
N ILE A 109 13.34 -4.99 -7.45
CA ILE A 109 12.10 -4.56 -8.08
C ILE A 109 12.34 -3.20 -8.73
N PRO A 110 12.10 -3.05 -10.04
CA PRO A 110 12.30 -1.78 -10.71
C PRO A 110 11.35 -0.69 -10.16
N PRO A 111 11.82 0.55 -9.90
CA PRO A 111 10.98 1.63 -9.39
C PRO A 111 9.71 1.89 -10.21
N GLN A 112 9.78 1.72 -11.54
CA GLN A 112 8.65 1.92 -12.44
C GLN A 112 7.51 0.91 -12.25
N ASP A 113 7.79 -0.22 -11.59
CA ASP A 113 6.80 -1.26 -11.28
C ASP A 113 6.18 -1.06 -9.89
N ILE A 114 6.55 0.03 -9.18
CA ILE A 114 6.03 0.37 -7.86
C ILE A 114 5.28 1.70 -7.93
N ALA A 115 4.07 1.73 -7.39
CA ALA A 115 3.29 2.95 -7.25
C ALA A 115 2.92 3.19 -5.78
N ILE A 116 3.18 4.40 -5.27
CA ILE A 116 2.69 4.87 -3.98
C ILE A 116 1.46 5.73 -4.25
N ILE A 117 0.33 5.35 -3.65
CA ILE A 117 -0.96 6.01 -3.85
C ILE A 117 -1.43 6.56 -2.51
N THR A 118 -1.86 7.83 -2.50
CA THR A 118 -2.43 8.49 -1.34
C THR A 118 -3.55 9.42 -1.79
N PRO A 119 -4.66 9.55 -1.04
CA PRO A 119 -5.76 10.44 -1.40
C PRO A 119 -5.41 11.93 -1.23
N TYR A 120 -4.46 12.26 -0.37
CA TYR A 120 -4.17 13.65 0.00
C TYR A 120 -2.97 14.22 -0.75
N LYS A 121 -3.12 15.45 -1.29
CA LYS A 121 -2.02 16.14 -1.97
C LYS A 121 -0.85 16.41 -1.04
N GLY A 122 -1.14 16.77 0.21
CA GLY A 122 -0.16 17.03 1.27
C GLY A 122 0.74 15.83 1.54
N GLN A 123 0.20 14.61 1.52
CA GLN A 123 0.98 13.39 1.70
C GLN A 123 1.97 13.13 0.56
N ARG A 124 1.69 13.60 -0.67
CA ARG A 124 2.64 13.44 -1.78
C ARG A 124 3.91 14.28 -1.63
N GLY A 125 3.86 15.33 -0.81
CA GLY A 125 5.01 16.19 -0.51
C GLY A 125 5.58 16.02 0.90
N ALA A 126 5.11 15.03 1.65
CA ALA A 126 5.48 14.76 3.04
C ALA A 126 6.68 13.81 3.16
#